data_AF-A0A955F618-F1
#
_entry.id   AF-A0A955F618-F1
#
_cell.length_a   1.000
_cell.length_b   1.000
_cell.length_c   1.000
_cell.angle_alpha   90.00
_cell.angle_beta   90.00
_cell.angle_gamma   90.00
#
_symmetry.space_group_name_H-M   'P 1'
#
loop_
_entity.id
_entity.type
_entity.pdbx_description
1 polymer ?
#
loop_
_entity_poly.entity_id
_entity_poly.type
_entity_poly.pdbx_seq_one_letter_code
_entity_poly.pdbx_strand_id
1 'polypeptide(L)' 'MLSLRPLRFFALLFLLLGLSSCAWSIGSDKEQVTRTPTIAEELRDLQEARDDGLMTESEYQVARQKVLDGSR' A
#
# COMPACT_ATOMS: atom_id res chain seq x y z
N MET A 1 5.18 36.89 -37.11
CA MET A 1 4.01 36.06 -36.74
C MET A 1 4.43 34.60 -36.82
N LEU A 2 5.02 34.06 -35.74
CA LEU A 2 5.39 32.65 -35.67
C LEU A 2 4.11 31.80 -35.60
N SER A 3 3.87 30.95 -36.60
CA SER A 3 2.69 30.08 -36.65
C SER A 3 2.65 29.16 -35.43
N LEU A 4 1.69 29.35 -34.52
CA LEU A 4 1.37 28.44 -33.40
C LEU A 4 0.67 27.14 -33.82
N ARG A 5 0.42 26.97 -35.12
CA ARG A 5 -0.30 25.83 -35.71
C ARG A 5 0.40 24.46 -35.54
N PRO A 6 1.74 24.31 -35.72
CA PRO A 6 2.39 23.02 -35.59
C PRO A 6 2.59 22.61 -34.11
N LEU A 7 2.67 23.59 -33.21
CA LEU A 7 2.85 23.35 -31.76
C LEU A 7 1.62 22.66 -31.16
N ARG A 8 0.41 23.03 -31.59
CA ARG A 8 -0.84 22.40 -31.17
C ARG A 8 -0.95 20.96 -31.66
N PHE A 9 -0.51 20.69 -32.89
CA PHE A 9 -0.48 19.34 -33.45
C PHE A 9 0.50 18.43 -32.69
N PHE A 10 1.68 18.96 -32.37
CA PHE A 10 2.70 18.23 -31.61
C PHE A 10 2.26 17.92 -30.18
N ALA A 11 1.61 18.87 -29.50
CA ALA A 11 1.06 18.68 -28.16
C ALA A 11 -0.06 17.62 -28.11
N LEU A 12 -0.93 17.59 -29.12
CA LEU A 12 -2.05 16.64 -29.20
C LEU A 12 -1.55 15.22 -29.51
N LEU A 13 -0.50 15.09 -30.32
CA LEU A 13 0.17 13.82 -30.58
C LEU A 13 0.83 13.25 -29.31
N PHE A 14 1.55 14.08 -28.55
CA PHE A 14 2.21 13.64 -27.31
C PHE A 14 1.22 13.18 -26.23
N LEU A 15 0.05 13.83 -26.14
CA LEU A 15 -1.03 13.47 -25.23
C LEU A 15 -1.62 12.08 -25.54
N LEU A 16 -1.76 11.73 -26.82
CA LEU A 16 -2.29 10.43 -27.26
C LEU A 16 -1.30 9.29 -27.02
N LEU A 17 0.01 9.53 -27.13
CA LEU A 17 1.04 8.51 -26.82
C LEU A 17 1.18 8.24 -25.31
N GLY A 18 0.84 9.20 -24.44
CA GLY A 18 0.94 9.02 -22.98
C GLY A 18 -0.08 8.05 -22.39
N LEU A 19 -1.21 7.81 -23.07
CA LEU A 19 -2.29 6.96 -22.58
C LEU A 19 -2.06 5.46 -22.83
N SER A 20 -1.07 5.07 -23.64
CA SER A 20 -0.79 3.65 -23.94
C SER A 20 0.13 2.97 -22.92
N SER A 21 0.67 3.70 -21.94
CA SER A 21 1.65 3.17 -20.97
C SER A 21 1.05 2.45 -19.75
N CYS A 22 -0.28 2.28 -19.65
CA CYS A 22 -0.90 1.58 -18.52
C CYS A 22 -1.23 0.10 -18.77
N ALA A 23 -0.88 -0.47 -19.93
CA ALA A 23 -1.23 -1.86 -20.26
C ALA A 23 -0.14 -2.91 -19.91
N TRP A 24 0.98 -2.49 -19.30
CA TRP A 24 2.10 -3.37 -18.99
C TRP A 24 2.46 -3.36 -17.49
N SER A 25 1.47 -3.55 -16.61
CA SER A 25 1.75 -4.12 -15.28
C SER A 25 1.47 -5.61 -15.31
N ILE A 26 2.41 -6.26 -15.98
CA ILE A 26 2.70 -7.68 -16.02
C ILE A 26 2.42 -8.39 -14.69
N GLY A 27 1.71 -9.52 -14.80
CA GLY A 27 1.64 -10.51 -13.76
C GLY A 27 3.05 -10.97 -13.40
N SER A 28 3.44 -10.70 -12.16
CA SER A 28 4.35 -11.60 -11.45
C SER A 28 3.47 -12.32 -10.46
N ASP A 29 3.37 -13.64 -10.60
CA ASP A 29 3.21 -14.54 -9.47
C ASP A 29 4.34 -14.25 -8.49
N LYS A 30 4.17 -13.17 -7.72
CA LYS A 30 4.89 -13.00 -6.49
C LYS A 30 4.26 -14.08 -5.64
N GLU A 31 4.95 -15.19 -5.46
CA GLU A 31 4.80 -15.99 -4.25
C GLU A 31 4.66 -14.95 -3.15
N GLN A 32 3.41 -14.81 -2.68
CA GLN A 32 3.09 -13.93 -1.59
C GLN A 32 3.68 -14.68 -0.41
N VAL A 33 4.99 -14.52 -0.23
CA VAL A 33 5.68 -14.83 1.01
C VAL A 33 5.14 -13.80 1.96
N THR A 34 3.89 -14.05 2.38
CA THR A 34 3.27 -13.47 3.54
C THR A 34 4.20 -13.90 4.65
N ARG A 35 5.20 -13.06 4.94
CA ARG A 35 5.93 -13.13 6.18
C ARG A 35 4.87 -12.86 7.23
N THR A 36 4.20 -13.93 7.67
CA THR A 36 3.27 -13.85 8.76
C THR A 36 4.10 -13.32 9.92
N PRO A 37 3.76 -12.13 10.46
CA PRO A 37 4.50 -11.61 11.59
C PRO A 37 4.49 -12.67 12.69
N THR A 38 5.62 -12.81 13.35
CA THR A 38 5.66 -13.67 14.53
C THR A 38 4.75 -13.08 15.60
N ILE A 39 4.19 -13.92 16.45
CA ILE A 39 3.34 -13.49 17.57
C ILE A 39 4.03 -12.42 18.41
N ALA A 40 5.36 -12.52 18.57
CA ALA A 40 6.16 -11.54 19.29
C ALA A 40 6.15 -10.17 18.62
N GLU A 41 6.24 -10.10 17.29
CA GLU A 41 6.18 -8.86 16.53
C GLU A 41 4.79 -8.23 16.61
N GLU A 42 3.74 -9.03 16.45
CA GLU A 42 2.36 -8.54 16.50
C GLU A 42 2.00 -8.00 17.90
N LEU A 43 2.44 -8.66 18.97
CA LEU A 43 2.27 -8.16 20.33
C LEU A 43 3.05 -6.87 20.60
N ARG A 44 4.25 -6.72 20.04
CA ARG A 44 5.05 -5.50 20.15
C ARG A 44 4.35 -4.33 19.46
N ASP A 45 3.84 -4.54 18.25
CA ASP A 45 3.14 -3.51 17.49
C ASP A 45 1.85 -3.06 18.20
N LEU A 46 1.10 -3.99 18.81
CA LEU A 46 -0.06 -3.65 19.64
C LEU A 46 0.33 -2.82 20.86
N GLN A 47 1.46 -3.12 21.50
CA GLN A 47 1.94 -2.35 22.64
C GLN A 47 2.34 -0.93 22.22
N GLU A 48 3.09 -0.79 21.14
CA GLU A 48 3.51 0.50 20.58
C GLU A 48 2.31 1.38 20.22
N ALA A 49 1.30 0.81 19.56
CA ALA A 49 0.09 1.55 19.22
C ALA A 49 -0.72 2.01 20.44
N ARG A 50 -0.69 1.27 21.56
CA ARG A 50 -1.29 1.71 22.83
C ARG A 50 -0.48 2.83 23.47
N ASP A 51 0.84 2.70 23.47
CA ASP A 51 1.76 3.69 24.04
C ASP A 51 1.73 5.03 23.27
N ASP A 52 1.51 4.96 21.95
CA ASP A 52 1.31 6.13 21.07
C ASP A 52 -0.10 6.74 21.19
N GLY A 53 -0.99 6.13 21.97
CA GLY A 53 -2.37 6.58 22.13
C GLY A 53 -3.25 6.34 20.90
N LEU A 54 -2.83 5.48 19.97
CA LEU A 54 -3.61 5.06 18.80
C LEU A 54 -4.71 4.06 19.17
N MET A 55 -4.63 3.45 20.36
CA MET A 55 -5.67 2.58 20.93
C MET A 55 -5.81 2.75 22.43
N THR A 56 -7.00 2.47 22.95
CA THR A 56 -7.28 2.44 24.39
C THR A 56 -6.76 1.16 25.04
N GLU A 57 -6.58 1.18 26.37
CA GLU A 57 -6.20 -0.02 27.12
C GLU A 57 -7.17 -1.19 26.89
N SER A 58 -8.48 -0.93 26.82
CA SER A 58 -9.48 -1.95 26.54
C SER A 58 -9.30 -2.60 25.17
N GLU A 59 -9.02 -1.81 24.13
CA GLU A 59 -8.82 -2.31 22.77
C GLU A 59 -7.54 -3.12 22.67
N TYR A 60 -6.47 -2.66 23.33
CA TYR A 60 -5.20 -3.38 23.43
C TYR A 60 -5.41 -4.77 24.03
N GLN A 61 -6.13 -4.89 25.15
CA GLN A 61 -6.31 -6.19 25.81
C GLN A 61 -7.14 -7.17 24.96
N VAL A 62 -8.18 -6.66 24.27
CA VAL A 62 -8.98 -7.49 23.36
C VAL A 62 -8.15 -7.96 22.17
N ALA A 63 -7.36 -7.07 21.56
CA ALA A 63 -6.48 -7.41 20.44
C ALA A 63 -5.40 -8.42 20.86
N ARG A 64 -4.76 -8.18 22.01
CA ARG A 64 -3.75 -9.08 22.59
C ARG A 64 -4.29 -10.49 22.81
N GLN A 65 -5.50 -10.63 23.35
CA GLN A 65 -6.10 -11.95 23.55
C GLN A 65 -6.40 -12.65 22.22
N LYS A 66 -6.87 -11.93 21.21
CA LYS A 66 -7.08 -12.52 19.88
C LYS A 66 -5.80 -13.07 19.27
N VAL A 67 -4.68 -12.35 19.41
CA VAL A 67 -3.36 -12.80 18.92
C VAL A 67 -2.90 -14.06 19.68
N LEU A 68 -3.09 -14.11 20.99
CA LEU A 68 -2.72 -15.27 21.81
C LEU A 68 -3.63 -16.48 21.54
N ASP A 69 -4.94 -16.28 21.37
CA ASP A 69 -5.88 -17.38 21.09
C ASP A 69 -5.68 -17.94 19.68
N GLY A 70 -5.34 -17.11 18.69
CA GLY A 70 -5.01 -17.55 17.33
C GLY A 70 -3.68 -18.30 17.20
N SER A 71 -2.87 -18.32 18.27
CA SER A 71 -1.58 -19.01 18.31
C SER A 71 -1.61 -20.41 18.94
N ARG A 72 -2.77 -20.83 19.47
CA ARG A 72 -2.96 -22.12 20.14
C ARG A 72 -3.58 -23.15 19.20
#